data_AF-A0A9J7KM09-F1
#
_entry.id   AF-A0A9J7KM09-F1
#
_cell.length_a   1.000
_cell.length_b   1.000
_cell.length_c   1.000
_cell.angle_alpha   90.00
_cell.angle_beta   90.00
_cell.angle_gamma   90.00
#
_symmetry.space_group_name_H-M   'P 1'
#
loop_
_entity.id
_entity.type
_entity.pdbx_description
1 polymer ?
#
loop_
_entity_poly.entity_id
_entity_poly.type
_entity_poly.pdbx_seq_one_letter_code
_entity_poly.pdbx_strand_id
1 'polypeptide(L)'
;MDFSHPKHGVQIKKARRKPQCDVPPLSEEEAASAFSQLRKLCPTASAVIKEEEDTDTASEDESDVNTETLPPVVYRSCHPAKVPVTSVSVDSILEDVRCNPEQITNLNKATVGQSKSALWRQQRKGRVTSTSMHDVLHASNPTTAVRKVMQYDCKDLSQVPAIQWGMKQEEKARQQYLEATLCICKDVKLEEVGLILYKDFPFIGASPDGMRQCSCHGRTVIEIKCPYKYRDIYPAADLCLSDANYCLDKDCKLKTGHRYYTQVQTHMLVTGVSTCDFVVWTNAGMVVVNVPRDQSLLNVMLSTCVQFVKSSLIPEILTHKLQCGDSGVDVTFQEDDDPNKRYCSCQKPAYGRMVKCDNNECESEWFHYKCVGIKRKPRGHWFCPSCQC
;
A
#
# COMPACT_ATOMS: atom_id res chain seq x y z
N MET A 1 29.77 -49.81 -4.65
CA MET A 1 30.51 -49.52 -5.89
C MET A 1 30.86 -48.05 -5.88
N ASP A 2 32.15 -47.78 -5.75
CA ASP A 2 32.76 -46.47 -6.00
C ASP A 2 33.04 -46.33 -7.51
N PHE A 3 33.37 -45.11 -7.91
CA PHE A 3 34.04 -44.66 -9.14
C PHE A 3 33.19 -44.02 -10.27
N SER A 4 33.00 -42.70 -10.09
CA SER A 4 33.46 -41.60 -10.98
C SER A 4 33.02 -41.51 -12.45
N HIS A 5 32.49 -40.33 -12.84
CA HIS A 5 32.62 -39.72 -14.19
C HIS A 5 32.21 -38.21 -14.13
N PRO A 6 32.58 -37.35 -15.12
CA PRO A 6 33.82 -36.57 -15.15
C PRO A 6 33.57 -35.04 -14.98
N LYS A 7 34.60 -34.34 -14.47
CA LYS A 7 34.65 -32.88 -14.40
C LYS A 7 34.88 -32.29 -15.79
N HIS A 8 33.91 -31.52 -16.32
CA HIS A 8 34.16 -30.55 -17.38
C HIS A 8 34.34 -29.16 -16.79
N GLY A 9 35.59 -28.67 -16.84
CA GLY A 9 35.95 -27.31 -16.48
C GLY A 9 35.52 -26.33 -17.56
N VAL A 10 34.70 -25.35 -17.18
CA VAL A 10 34.46 -24.16 -17.98
C VAL A 10 35.43 -23.08 -17.49
N GLN A 11 36.40 -22.72 -18.33
CA GLN A 11 37.28 -21.58 -18.09
C GLN A 11 36.48 -20.28 -18.21
N ILE A 12 36.27 -19.60 -17.09
CA ILE A 12 35.80 -18.21 -17.08
C ILE A 12 36.99 -17.32 -17.40
N LYS A 13 36.98 -16.69 -18.57
CA LYS A 13 37.96 -15.66 -18.96
C LYS A 13 37.80 -14.47 -18.01
N LYS A 14 38.82 -14.17 -17.20
CA LYS A 14 38.89 -12.93 -16.39
C LYS A 14 38.85 -11.72 -17.34
N ALA A 15 37.87 -10.84 -17.14
CA ALA A 15 37.82 -9.56 -17.83
C ALA A 15 39.07 -8.73 -17.47
N ARG A 16 39.75 -8.19 -18.48
CA ARG A 16 40.84 -7.21 -18.30
C ARG A 16 40.26 -5.95 -17.65
N ARG A 17 40.79 -5.57 -16.48
CA ARG A 17 40.52 -4.25 -15.87
C ARG A 17 41.00 -3.15 -16.83
N LYS A 18 40.16 -2.14 -17.07
CA LYS A 18 40.56 -0.91 -17.77
C LYS A 18 41.69 -0.23 -16.97
N PRO A 19 42.69 0.38 -17.61
CA PRO A 19 43.70 1.15 -16.91
C PRO A 19 43.01 2.33 -16.21
N GLN A 20 43.18 2.39 -14.89
CA GLN A 20 42.76 3.49 -14.07
C GLN A 20 43.74 4.64 -14.34
N CYS A 21 43.25 5.77 -14.81
CA CYS A 21 44.08 6.97 -14.94
C CYS A 21 44.18 7.56 -13.53
N ASP A 22 45.34 7.43 -12.89
CA ASP A 22 45.61 8.01 -11.58
C ASP A 22 45.76 9.53 -11.73
N VAL A 23 44.62 10.21 -11.84
CA VAL A 23 44.55 11.67 -11.65
C VAL A 23 44.30 11.88 -10.17
N PRO A 24 45.24 12.49 -9.41
CA PRO A 24 45.02 12.78 -8.01
C PRO A 24 43.80 13.70 -7.86
N PRO A 25 43.00 13.53 -6.78
CA PRO A 25 41.85 14.40 -6.53
C PRO A 25 42.33 15.84 -6.39
N LEU A 26 41.61 16.76 -7.04
CA LEU A 26 41.85 18.19 -6.90
C LEU A 26 41.69 18.58 -5.44
N SER A 27 42.63 19.37 -4.92
CA SER A 27 42.46 19.99 -3.60
C SER A 27 41.27 20.95 -3.60
N GLU A 28 40.71 21.24 -2.42
CA GLU A 28 39.58 22.18 -2.29
C GLU A 28 39.88 23.56 -2.88
N GLU A 29 41.13 24.04 -2.73
CA GLU A 29 41.56 25.31 -3.32
C GLU A 29 41.61 25.27 -4.86
N GLU A 30 42.07 24.16 -5.43
CA GLU A 30 42.11 23.96 -6.88
C GLU A 30 40.70 23.81 -7.48
N ALA A 31 39.82 23.08 -6.79
CA ALA A 31 38.41 22.94 -7.17
C ALA A 31 37.69 24.29 -7.12
N ALA A 32 37.86 25.06 -6.04
CA ALA A 32 37.26 26.39 -5.89
C ALA A 32 37.76 27.37 -6.96
N SER A 33 39.06 27.33 -7.29
CA SER A 33 39.65 28.14 -8.36
C SER A 33 39.07 27.78 -9.74
N ALA A 34 38.97 26.49 -10.04
CA ALA A 34 38.37 26.00 -11.29
C ALA A 34 36.89 26.38 -11.42
N PHE A 35 36.11 26.29 -10.34
CA PHE A 35 34.70 26.71 -10.34
C PHE A 35 34.52 28.22 -10.51
N SER A 36 35.41 29.03 -9.92
CA SER A 36 35.43 30.48 -10.11
C SER A 36 35.69 30.86 -11.57
N GLN A 37 36.59 30.15 -12.25
CA GLN A 37 36.85 30.36 -13.69
C GLN A 37 35.66 29.91 -14.56
N LEU A 38 35.04 28.78 -14.25
CA LEU A 38 33.84 28.29 -14.94
C LEU A 38 32.65 29.26 -14.85
N ARG A 39 32.40 29.86 -13.68
CA ARG A 39 31.33 30.86 -13.50
C ARG A 39 31.56 32.15 -14.30
N LYS A 40 32.81 32.53 -14.55
CA LYS A 40 33.13 33.69 -15.40
C LYS A 40 32.81 33.44 -16.88
N LEU A 41 32.86 32.19 -17.32
CA LEU A 41 32.55 31.78 -18.71
C LEU A 41 31.07 31.41 -18.90
N CYS A 42 30.43 30.83 -17.88
CA CYS A 42 29.03 30.46 -17.88
C CYS A 42 28.41 30.76 -16.50
N PRO A 43 27.67 31.88 -16.33
CA PRO A 43 27.16 32.31 -15.02
C PRO A 43 26.20 31.33 -14.35
N THR A 44 25.61 30.41 -15.11
CA THR A 44 24.61 29.44 -14.65
C THR A 44 25.19 28.04 -14.38
N ALA A 45 26.50 27.85 -14.53
CA ALA A 45 27.13 26.57 -14.24
C ALA A 45 27.06 26.23 -12.73
N SER A 46 26.58 25.03 -12.42
CA SER A 46 26.58 24.45 -11.08
C SER A 46 27.24 23.07 -11.14
N ALA A 47 27.98 22.71 -10.10
CA ALA A 47 28.64 21.42 -9.98
C ALA A 47 28.42 20.86 -8.58
N VAL A 48 28.26 19.54 -8.53
CA VAL A 48 28.08 18.77 -7.30
C VAL A 48 29.39 18.03 -7.05
N ILE A 49 30.06 18.36 -5.96
CA ILE A 49 31.20 17.58 -5.47
C ILE A 49 30.59 16.37 -4.76
N LYS A 50 30.99 15.17 -5.20
CA LYS A 50 30.56 13.92 -4.59
C LYS A 50 31.56 13.60 -3.48
N GLU A 51 31.14 13.74 -2.23
CA GLU A 51 31.92 13.24 -1.10
C GLU A 51 31.84 11.70 -1.11
N GLU A 52 32.98 11.04 -1.25
CA GLU A 52 33.10 9.59 -1.11
C GLU A 52 33.52 9.31 0.34
N GLU A 53 32.56 8.93 1.20
CA GLU A 53 32.87 8.28 2.47
C GLU A 53 32.91 6.76 2.26
N ASP A 54 34.13 6.24 2.15
CA ASP A 54 34.44 4.83 2.32
C ASP A 54 34.54 4.51 3.83
N THR A 55 33.48 3.98 4.42
CA THR A 55 33.60 3.15 5.63
C THR A 55 32.59 1.99 5.62
N ASP A 56 33.09 0.77 5.44
CA ASP A 56 32.40 -0.47 5.75
C ASP A 56 32.04 -0.50 7.25
N THR A 57 30.80 -0.21 7.61
CA THR A 57 30.18 -0.69 8.85
C THR A 57 28.68 -0.83 8.64
N ALA A 58 28.17 -2.05 8.84
CA ALA A 58 26.74 -2.29 8.92
C ALA A 58 26.14 -1.56 10.14
N SER A 59 25.41 -0.49 9.88
CA SER A 59 24.39 0.04 10.79
C SER A 59 23.31 0.73 9.97
N GLU A 60 22.07 0.58 10.44
CA GLU A 60 20.84 1.01 9.80
C GLU A 60 20.78 2.53 9.69
N ASP A 61 20.87 3.08 8.48
CA ASP A 61 20.43 4.46 8.20
C ASP A 61 18.90 4.48 8.08
N GLU A 62 18.20 4.36 9.21
CA GLU A 62 16.96 5.10 9.37
C GLU A 62 17.37 6.55 9.59
N SER A 63 17.53 7.32 8.50
CA SER A 63 17.53 8.77 8.60
C SER A 63 16.22 9.14 9.32
N ASP A 64 16.32 9.71 10.52
CA ASP A 64 15.20 10.20 11.34
C ASP A 64 14.37 11.18 10.50
N VAL A 65 13.39 10.66 9.76
CA VAL A 65 12.39 11.48 9.09
C VAL A 65 11.55 12.04 10.23
N ASN A 66 11.72 13.33 10.52
CA ASN A 66 10.98 14.02 11.57
C ASN A 66 9.48 13.68 11.44
N THR A 67 9.00 12.81 12.32
CA THR A 67 7.68 12.17 12.23
C THR A 67 6.55 13.16 12.38
N GLU A 68 6.79 14.34 12.97
CA GLU A 68 5.83 15.43 13.07
C GLU A 68 5.47 16.02 11.70
N THR A 69 6.39 15.95 10.73
CA THR A 69 6.22 16.53 9.39
C THR A 69 5.47 15.63 8.41
N LEU A 70 5.17 14.38 8.81
CA LEU A 70 4.44 13.39 8.02
C LEU A 70 3.06 13.08 8.64
N PRO A 71 2.09 12.60 7.85
CA PRO A 71 0.81 12.15 8.37
C PRO A 71 0.97 10.95 9.31
N PRO A 72 0.13 10.84 10.37
CA PRO A 72 0.14 9.70 11.27
C PRO A 72 -0.12 8.38 10.54
N VAL A 73 0.64 7.32 10.84
CA VAL A 73 0.41 5.99 10.25
C VAL A 73 -0.79 5.33 10.93
N VAL A 74 -1.85 5.06 10.16
CA VAL A 74 -3.09 4.43 10.68
C VAL A 74 -2.83 3.09 11.36
N TYR A 75 -1.94 2.27 10.80
CA TYR A 75 -1.67 0.92 11.31
C TYR A 75 -0.73 0.87 12.54
N ARG A 76 0.13 1.87 12.75
CA ARG A 76 1.22 1.79 13.76
C ARG A 76 0.80 2.33 15.14
N SER A 77 -0.42 2.85 15.29
CA SER A 77 -0.95 3.32 16.57
C SER A 77 -1.59 2.22 17.44
N CYS A 78 -1.53 0.93 17.03
CA CYS A 78 -2.19 -0.18 17.72
C CYS A 78 -1.27 -1.40 17.96
N HIS A 79 0.01 -1.18 18.30
CA HIS A 79 0.76 -2.25 18.98
C HIS A 79 0.41 -2.24 20.48
N PRO A 80 0.03 -3.39 21.06
CA PRO A 80 -0.53 -3.48 22.40
C PRO A 80 0.56 -3.26 23.45
N ALA A 81 0.90 -1.99 23.69
CA ALA A 81 1.40 -1.56 24.98
C ALA A 81 0.19 -1.10 25.81
N LYS A 82 -0.46 -2.07 26.46
CA LYS A 82 -1.21 -1.84 27.72
C LYS A 82 -2.41 -0.89 27.70
N VAL A 83 -3.16 -0.77 26.59
CA VAL A 83 -4.45 -0.06 26.62
C VAL A 83 -5.60 -1.04 26.36
N PRO A 84 -6.58 -1.17 27.28
CA PRO A 84 -7.81 -1.90 27.00
C PRO A 84 -8.52 -1.24 25.81
N VAL A 85 -8.70 -2.01 24.72
CA VAL A 85 -9.41 -1.59 23.50
C VAL A 85 -10.83 -1.08 23.78
N THR A 86 -11.40 -1.43 24.94
CA THR A 86 -12.71 -1.00 25.44
C THR A 86 -12.84 0.50 25.72
N SER A 87 -11.76 1.28 25.67
CA SER A 87 -11.76 2.72 25.97
C SER A 87 -11.58 3.64 24.76
N VAL A 88 -11.22 3.12 23.58
CA VAL A 88 -10.94 3.95 22.39
C VAL A 88 -12.19 4.04 21.51
N SER A 89 -12.73 5.24 21.36
CA SER A 89 -13.88 5.49 20.48
C SER A 89 -13.44 5.60 19.01
N VAL A 90 -14.35 5.26 18.09
CA VAL A 90 -14.16 5.47 16.64
C VAL A 90 -13.79 6.92 16.34
N ASP A 91 -14.43 7.88 17.00
CA ASP A 91 -14.19 9.31 16.77
C ASP A 91 -12.81 9.76 17.25
N SER A 92 -12.26 9.17 18.32
CA SER A 92 -10.88 9.42 18.75
C SER A 92 -9.88 9.04 17.66
N ILE A 93 -10.06 7.88 17.03
CA ILE A 93 -9.16 7.41 15.96
C ILE A 93 -9.26 8.31 14.73
N LEU A 94 -10.47 8.80 14.42
CA LEU A 94 -10.66 9.75 13.32
C LEU A 94 -9.92 11.07 13.58
N GLU A 95 -9.83 11.49 14.84
CA GLU A 95 -9.04 12.65 15.24
C GLU A 95 -7.54 12.39 15.13
N ASP A 96 -7.08 11.24 15.62
CA ASP A 96 -5.66 10.86 15.68
C ASP A 96 -5.01 10.72 14.30
N VAL A 97 -5.81 10.46 13.25
CA VAL A 97 -5.30 10.35 11.87
C VAL A 97 -5.40 11.64 11.08
N ARG A 98 -5.91 12.72 11.67
CA ARG A 98 -5.97 14.02 10.99
C ARG A 98 -4.57 14.45 10.58
N CYS A 99 -4.49 15.07 9.42
CA CYS A 99 -3.25 15.62 8.91
C CYS A 99 -3.50 16.93 8.20
N ASN A 100 -2.54 17.85 8.30
CA ASN A 100 -2.61 19.14 7.63
C ASN A 100 -2.11 19.04 6.17
N PRO A 101 -2.36 20.05 5.32
CA PRO A 101 -1.94 20.04 3.92
C PRO A 101 -0.42 19.94 3.71
N GLU A 102 0.38 20.46 4.63
CA GLU A 102 1.84 20.38 4.57
C GLU A 102 2.32 18.94 4.78
N GLN A 103 1.77 18.23 5.78
CA GLN A 103 2.04 16.81 6.00
C GLN A 103 1.67 15.97 4.77
N ILE A 104 0.52 16.22 4.14
CA ILE A 104 0.13 15.53 2.89
C ILE A 104 1.14 15.82 1.76
N THR A 105 1.61 17.07 1.66
CA THR A 105 2.60 17.47 0.66
C THR A 105 3.95 16.80 0.89
N ASN A 106 4.40 16.74 2.15
CA ASN A 106 5.65 16.09 2.54
C ASN A 106 5.58 14.58 2.28
N LEU A 107 4.46 13.95 2.63
CA LEU A 107 4.22 12.54 2.32
C LEU A 107 4.30 12.28 0.82
N ASN A 108 3.61 13.09 0.01
CA ASN A 108 3.63 12.95 -1.45
C ASN A 108 5.09 12.99 -1.97
N LYS A 109 5.87 14.00 -1.57
CA LYS A 109 7.28 14.14 -1.96
C LYS A 109 8.15 12.96 -1.48
N ALA A 110 8.02 12.56 -0.23
CA ALA A 110 8.81 11.47 0.36
C ALA A 110 8.46 10.08 -0.22
N THR A 111 7.35 9.97 -0.93
CA THR A 111 6.84 8.68 -1.44
C THR A 111 6.71 8.62 -2.96
N VAL A 112 7.32 9.55 -3.70
CA VAL A 112 7.34 9.58 -5.17
C VAL A 112 7.83 8.26 -5.78
N GLY A 113 8.79 7.57 -5.14
CA GLY A 113 9.25 6.24 -5.58
C GLY A 113 8.21 5.11 -5.44
N GLN A 114 7.02 5.40 -4.93
CA GLN A 114 5.88 4.51 -4.76
C GLN A 114 6.25 3.10 -4.25
N SER A 115 6.07 2.06 -5.08
CA SER A 115 6.31 0.66 -4.72
C SER A 115 7.73 0.39 -4.23
N LYS A 116 8.71 1.21 -4.63
CA LYS A 116 10.11 1.13 -4.16
C LYS A 116 10.28 1.74 -2.76
N SER A 117 9.43 2.68 -2.35
CA SER A 117 9.49 3.36 -1.04
C SER A 117 8.89 2.53 0.09
N ALA A 118 9.67 2.30 1.16
CA ALA A 118 9.19 1.64 2.37
C ALA A 118 8.12 2.45 3.11
N LEU A 119 8.33 3.77 3.21
CA LEU A 119 7.37 4.71 3.78
C LEU A 119 6.03 4.67 3.04
N TRP A 120 6.06 4.60 1.70
CA TRP A 120 4.85 4.46 0.88
C TRP A 120 4.06 3.20 1.24
N ARG A 121 4.75 2.05 1.38
CA ARG A 121 4.10 0.78 1.77
C ARG A 121 3.51 0.88 3.17
N GLN A 122 4.24 1.48 4.12
CA GLN A 122 3.80 1.67 5.50
C GLN A 122 2.55 2.56 5.59
N GLN A 123 2.56 3.72 4.93
CA GLN A 123 1.47 4.71 4.99
C GLN A 123 0.18 4.25 4.31
N ARG A 124 0.26 3.28 3.39
CA ARG A 124 -0.91 2.66 2.75
C ARG A 124 -1.58 1.59 3.61
N LYS A 125 -0.89 1.04 4.61
CA LYS A 125 -1.43 -0.03 5.44
C LYS A 125 -2.53 0.54 6.35
N GLY A 126 -3.73 -0.06 6.27
CA GLY A 126 -4.89 0.44 7.01
C GLY A 126 -5.57 1.66 6.37
N ARG A 127 -5.18 2.05 5.14
CA ARG A 127 -5.89 3.09 4.36
C ARG A 127 -6.57 2.48 3.15
N VAL A 128 -7.79 2.91 2.87
CA VAL A 128 -8.49 2.58 1.62
C VAL A 128 -7.78 3.33 0.49
N THR A 129 -7.11 2.58 -0.37
CA THR A 129 -6.41 3.14 -1.53
C THR A 129 -7.27 3.06 -2.78
N SER A 130 -6.95 3.85 -3.81
CA SER A 130 -7.66 3.82 -5.10
C SER A 130 -7.81 2.42 -5.70
N THR A 131 -6.82 1.54 -5.53
CA THR A 131 -6.84 0.16 -6.04
C THR A 131 -7.67 -0.83 -5.20
N SER A 132 -8.03 -0.45 -3.97
CA SER A 132 -8.93 -1.22 -3.09
C SER A 132 -10.33 -0.62 -2.99
N MET A 133 -10.52 0.64 -3.41
CA MET A 133 -11.80 1.35 -3.29
C MET A 133 -12.95 0.58 -3.94
N HIS A 134 -12.76 0.04 -5.15
CA HIS A 134 -13.80 -0.75 -5.82
C HIS A 134 -14.24 -1.97 -4.99
N ASP A 135 -13.31 -2.68 -4.35
CA ASP A 135 -13.67 -3.83 -3.51
C ASP A 135 -14.42 -3.39 -2.25
N VAL A 136 -14.10 -2.21 -1.69
CA VAL A 136 -14.83 -1.62 -0.55
C VAL A 136 -16.27 -1.28 -0.93
N LEU A 137 -16.50 -0.70 -2.10
CA LEU A 137 -17.84 -0.29 -2.55
C LEU A 137 -18.75 -1.48 -2.87
N HIS A 138 -18.18 -2.60 -3.29
CA HIS A 138 -18.92 -3.79 -3.73
C HIS A 138 -18.81 -4.98 -2.77
N ALA A 139 -18.25 -4.78 -1.57
CA ALA A 139 -18.12 -5.84 -0.59
C ALA A 139 -19.48 -6.25 0.00
N SER A 140 -19.99 -7.44 -0.36
CA SER A 140 -21.11 -8.06 0.36
C SER A 140 -20.71 -8.50 1.78
N ASN A 141 -19.45 -8.89 1.96
CA ASN A 141 -18.84 -9.18 3.27
C ASN A 141 -17.57 -8.33 3.40
N PRO A 142 -17.45 -7.48 4.44
CA PRO A 142 -16.34 -6.56 4.56
C PRO A 142 -15.00 -7.25 4.81
N THR A 143 -14.98 -8.51 5.27
CA THR A 143 -13.76 -9.23 5.68
C THR A 143 -12.68 -9.22 4.61
N THR A 144 -13.02 -9.60 3.37
CA THR A 144 -12.05 -9.64 2.26
C THR A 144 -11.49 -8.25 1.94
N ALA A 145 -12.36 -7.24 1.95
CA ALA A 145 -11.96 -5.86 1.72
C ALA A 145 -11.07 -5.33 2.86
N VAL A 146 -11.41 -5.64 4.12
CA VAL A 146 -10.61 -5.29 5.30
C VAL A 146 -9.23 -5.93 5.23
N ARG A 147 -9.14 -7.24 4.96
CA ARG A 147 -7.83 -7.93 4.80
C ARG A 147 -6.97 -7.31 3.71
N LYS A 148 -7.59 -6.89 2.59
CA LYS A 148 -6.91 -6.21 1.49
C LYS A 148 -6.40 -4.82 1.91
N VAL A 149 -7.24 -4.02 2.57
CA VAL A 149 -6.88 -2.67 3.06
C VAL A 149 -5.81 -2.73 4.16
N MET A 150 -5.89 -3.72 5.05
CA MET A 150 -4.90 -3.99 6.08
C MET A 150 -3.62 -4.65 5.54
N GLN A 151 -3.63 -5.06 4.27
CA GLN A 151 -2.54 -5.73 3.57
C GLN A 151 -2.06 -7.00 4.29
N TYR A 152 -2.97 -7.78 4.88
CA TYR A 152 -2.62 -9.04 5.55
C TYR A 152 -2.25 -10.14 4.57
N ASP A 153 -2.83 -10.13 3.37
CA ASP A 153 -2.57 -11.12 2.33
C ASP A 153 -1.36 -10.69 1.48
N CYS A 154 -0.16 -10.66 2.07
CA CYS A 154 1.08 -10.41 1.35
C CYS A 154 1.50 -11.65 0.54
N LYS A 155 0.84 -11.88 -0.59
CA LYS A 155 1.31 -12.88 -1.56
C LYS A 155 2.45 -12.28 -2.37
N ASP A 156 3.53 -13.03 -2.54
CA ASP A 156 4.55 -12.67 -3.52
C ASP A 156 3.97 -12.85 -4.92
N LEU A 157 3.67 -11.73 -5.57
CA LEU A 157 3.17 -11.67 -6.94
C LEU A 157 4.25 -11.24 -7.93
N SER A 158 5.52 -11.14 -7.49
CA SER A 158 6.64 -10.71 -8.33
C SER A 158 6.85 -11.62 -9.55
N GLN A 159 6.40 -12.87 -9.47
CA GLN A 159 6.52 -13.86 -10.54
C GLN A 159 5.32 -13.88 -11.50
N VAL A 160 4.27 -13.09 -11.25
CA VAL A 160 3.10 -13.06 -12.12
C VAL A 160 3.44 -12.31 -13.41
N PRO A 161 3.34 -12.94 -14.60
CA PRO A 161 3.79 -12.33 -15.85
C PRO A 161 3.13 -10.99 -16.15
N ALA A 162 1.84 -10.84 -15.82
CA ALA A 162 1.11 -9.60 -16.02
C ALA A 162 1.63 -8.44 -15.16
N ILE A 163 2.10 -8.73 -13.95
CA ILE A 163 2.65 -7.72 -13.03
C ILE A 163 4.05 -7.30 -13.48
N GLN A 164 4.91 -8.28 -13.80
CA GLN A 164 6.24 -7.99 -14.37
C GLN A 164 6.14 -7.18 -15.67
N TRP A 165 5.19 -7.54 -16.53
CA TRP A 165 4.92 -6.81 -17.76
C TRP A 165 4.53 -5.36 -17.48
N GLY A 166 3.55 -5.13 -16.60
CA GLY A 166 3.13 -3.78 -16.22
C GLY A 166 4.31 -2.93 -15.73
N MET A 167 5.04 -3.44 -14.73
CA MET A 167 6.19 -2.74 -14.15
C MET A 167 7.30 -2.42 -15.16
N LYS A 168 7.55 -3.32 -16.11
CA LYS A 168 8.60 -3.13 -17.13
C LYS A 168 8.19 -2.10 -18.19
N GLN A 169 6.91 -2.02 -18.53
CA GLN A 169 6.43 -1.20 -19.64
C GLN A 169 5.91 0.17 -19.24
N GLU A 170 5.60 0.37 -17.95
CA GLU A 170 5.00 1.63 -17.45
C GLU A 170 5.82 2.86 -17.86
N GLU A 171 7.15 2.82 -17.70
CA GLU A 171 8.02 3.95 -18.05
C GLU A 171 8.05 4.21 -19.56
N LYS A 172 8.07 3.14 -20.37
CA LYS A 172 7.98 3.28 -21.83
C LYS A 172 6.65 3.89 -22.25
N ALA A 173 5.55 3.46 -21.63
CA ALA A 173 4.22 4.00 -21.88
C ALA A 173 4.11 5.48 -21.47
N ARG A 174 4.70 5.85 -20.32
CA ARG A 174 4.80 7.23 -19.83
C ARG A 174 5.54 8.13 -20.82
N GLN A 175 6.67 7.66 -21.36
CA GLN A 175 7.44 8.42 -22.35
C GLN A 175 6.65 8.64 -23.66
N GLN A 176 5.98 7.59 -24.17
CA GLN A 176 5.14 7.75 -25.38
C GLN A 176 3.92 8.64 -25.13
N TYR A 177 3.33 8.60 -23.94
CA TYR A 177 2.29 9.53 -23.53
C TYR A 177 2.81 10.98 -23.53
N LEU A 178 4.01 11.24 -23.02
CA LEU A 178 4.63 12.57 -23.04
C LEU A 178 4.81 13.07 -24.48
N GLU A 179 5.40 12.24 -25.35
CA GLU A 179 5.61 12.57 -26.76
C GLU A 179 4.28 12.92 -27.46
N ALA A 180 3.25 12.09 -27.28
CA ALA A 180 1.92 12.35 -27.85
C ALA A 180 1.30 13.64 -27.30
N THR A 181 1.47 13.91 -26.00
CA THR A 181 0.92 15.10 -25.33
C THR A 181 1.59 16.39 -25.80
N LEU A 182 2.90 16.39 -26.01
CA LEU A 182 3.65 17.55 -26.51
C LEU A 182 3.19 18.00 -27.91
N CYS A 183 2.62 17.09 -28.70
CA CYS A 183 2.03 17.42 -30.01
C CYS A 183 0.71 18.20 -29.93
N ILE A 184 0.00 18.11 -28.80
CA ILE A 184 -1.37 18.67 -28.66
C ILE A 184 -1.50 19.71 -27.54
N CYS A 185 -0.55 19.76 -26.60
CA CYS A 185 -0.55 20.67 -25.45
C CYS A 185 0.68 21.58 -25.46
N LYS A 186 0.52 22.78 -24.87
CA LYS A 186 1.61 23.75 -24.67
C LYS A 186 2.11 23.68 -23.23
N ASP A 187 3.40 23.94 -23.02
CA ASP A 187 4.03 24.06 -21.70
C ASP A 187 3.76 22.83 -20.81
N VAL A 188 3.87 21.64 -21.40
CA VAL A 188 3.58 20.37 -20.72
C VAL A 188 4.66 20.10 -19.66
N LYS A 189 4.21 19.92 -18.42
CA LYS A 189 5.03 19.42 -17.31
C LYS A 189 4.42 18.12 -16.82
N LEU A 190 5.27 17.10 -16.66
CA LEU A 190 4.90 15.87 -15.95
C LEU A 190 5.53 15.87 -14.58
N GLU A 191 4.73 15.59 -13.57
CA GLU A 191 5.18 15.42 -12.19
C GLU A 191 4.98 13.96 -11.79
N GLU A 192 6.01 13.37 -11.21
CA GLU A 192 5.87 12.11 -10.50
C GLU A 192 5.09 12.35 -9.20
N VAL A 193 4.26 11.39 -8.81
CA VAL A 193 3.34 11.52 -7.69
C VAL A 193 3.56 10.35 -6.73
N GLY A 194 3.71 10.66 -5.44
CA GLY A 194 3.74 9.68 -4.38
C GLY A 194 2.35 9.37 -3.85
N LEU A 195 2.21 9.20 -2.53
CA LEU A 195 0.94 8.99 -1.87
C LEU A 195 0.32 10.34 -1.49
N ILE A 196 -0.89 10.59 -1.97
CA ILE A 196 -1.72 11.74 -1.61
C ILE A 196 -2.91 11.23 -0.79
N LEU A 197 -3.14 11.84 0.37
CA LEU A 197 -4.28 11.52 1.24
C LEU A 197 -5.43 12.49 0.97
N TYR A 198 -6.66 12.01 1.12
CA TYR A 198 -7.83 12.88 1.12
C TYR A 198 -7.87 13.69 2.43
N LYS A 199 -7.67 15.00 2.32
CA LYS A 199 -7.52 15.89 3.48
C LYS A 199 -8.66 15.80 4.51
N ASP A 200 -9.89 15.63 4.05
CA ASP A 200 -11.07 15.66 4.93
C ASP A 200 -11.36 14.28 5.54
N PHE A 201 -10.75 13.22 5.00
CA PHE A 201 -10.84 11.87 5.56
C PHE A 201 -9.58 11.05 5.21
N PRO A 202 -8.48 11.21 5.98
CA PRO A 202 -7.16 10.67 5.63
C PRO A 202 -7.08 9.14 5.55
N PHE A 203 -8.12 8.40 5.95
CA PHE A 203 -8.24 6.97 5.67
C PHE A 203 -8.30 6.65 4.16
N ILE A 204 -8.53 7.65 3.31
CA ILE A 204 -8.51 7.50 1.85
C ILE A 204 -7.22 8.07 1.30
N GLY A 205 -6.56 7.33 0.40
CA GLY A 205 -5.37 7.82 -0.30
C GLY A 205 -5.24 7.26 -1.72
N ALA A 206 -4.41 7.89 -2.54
CA ALA A 206 -4.07 7.37 -3.85
C ALA A 206 -2.65 7.75 -4.29
N SER A 207 -2.14 6.99 -5.25
CA SER A 207 -0.88 7.25 -5.93
C SER A 207 -1.13 7.13 -7.43
N PRO A 208 -1.53 8.22 -8.09
CA PRO A 208 -1.58 8.28 -9.55
C PRO A 208 -0.22 7.95 -10.16
N ASP A 209 -0.22 7.42 -11.38
CA ASP A 209 1.03 7.15 -12.09
C ASP A 209 1.74 8.47 -12.43
N GLY A 210 1.01 9.57 -12.62
CA GLY A 210 1.60 10.90 -12.70
C GLY A 210 0.58 12.02 -12.65
N MET A 211 1.07 13.25 -12.76
CA MET A 211 0.27 14.45 -12.91
C MET A 211 0.79 15.24 -14.10
N ARG A 212 -0.06 15.45 -15.11
CA ARG A 212 0.21 16.39 -16.19
C ARG A 212 -0.25 17.78 -15.78
N GLN A 213 0.56 18.78 -16.06
CA GLN A 213 0.18 20.18 -16.04
C GLN A 213 0.46 20.82 -17.40
N CYS A 214 -0.46 21.62 -17.90
CA CYS A 214 -0.26 22.41 -19.11
C CYS A 214 -1.11 23.69 -19.05
N SER A 215 -0.74 24.69 -19.85
CA SER A 215 -1.44 25.97 -19.88
C SER A 215 -2.86 25.87 -20.48
N CYS A 216 -3.12 24.89 -21.35
CA CYS A 216 -4.40 24.72 -22.03
C CYS A 216 -5.46 23.90 -21.27
N HIS A 217 -5.07 22.92 -20.45
CA HIS A 217 -6.00 22.02 -19.75
C HIS A 217 -5.81 22.00 -18.23
N GLY A 218 -4.87 22.77 -17.69
CA GLY A 218 -4.57 22.78 -16.26
C GLY A 218 -3.92 21.47 -15.79
N ARG A 219 -4.28 21.03 -14.57
CA ARG A 219 -3.78 19.80 -13.94
C ARG A 219 -4.69 18.61 -14.24
N THR A 220 -4.11 17.52 -14.68
CA THR A 220 -4.80 16.26 -15.03
C THR A 220 -4.00 15.10 -14.45
N VAL A 221 -4.66 14.21 -13.69
CA VAL A 221 -4.00 12.98 -13.21
C VAL A 221 -3.80 12.00 -14.36
N ILE A 222 -2.77 11.17 -14.28
CA ILE A 222 -2.45 10.15 -15.28
C ILE A 222 -2.58 8.78 -14.62
N GLU A 223 -3.22 7.84 -15.31
CA GLU A 223 -3.28 6.42 -14.95
C GLU A 223 -2.92 5.59 -16.18
N ILE A 224 -1.87 4.78 -16.10
CA ILE A 224 -1.30 4.00 -17.18
C ILE A 224 -1.56 2.51 -16.95
N LYS A 225 -2.15 1.84 -17.93
CA LYS A 225 -2.35 0.39 -17.94
C LYS A 225 -1.66 -0.24 -19.14
N CYS A 226 -0.80 -1.22 -18.86
CA CYS A 226 -0.16 -2.06 -19.87
C CYS A 226 -0.74 -3.48 -19.77
N PRO A 227 -1.86 -3.82 -20.43
CA PRO A 227 -2.52 -5.10 -20.23
C PRO A 227 -1.78 -6.25 -20.93
N TYR A 228 -1.25 -7.20 -20.16
CA TYR A 228 -0.49 -8.34 -20.69
C TYR A 228 -1.26 -9.20 -21.70
N LYS A 229 -2.57 -9.41 -21.47
CA LYS A 229 -3.43 -10.21 -22.36
C LYS A 229 -3.49 -9.64 -23.79
N TYR A 230 -3.47 -8.32 -23.93
CA TYR A 230 -3.62 -7.62 -25.22
C TYR A 230 -2.34 -6.91 -25.65
N ARG A 231 -1.19 -7.29 -25.09
CA ARG A 231 0.09 -6.58 -25.22
C ARG A 231 0.58 -6.38 -26.66
N ASP A 232 0.09 -7.15 -27.63
CA ASP A 232 0.46 -7.06 -29.04
C ASP A 232 -0.72 -6.66 -29.94
N ILE A 233 -1.84 -6.22 -29.35
CA ILE A 233 -3.05 -5.80 -30.04
C ILE A 233 -3.24 -4.29 -29.80
N TYR A 234 -3.64 -3.54 -30.83
CA TYR A 234 -3.93 -2.13 -30.68
C TYR A 234 -5.09 -1.93 -29.67
N PRO A 235 -4.99 -1.04 -28.67
CA PRO A 235 -5.96 -1.01 -27.56
C PRO A 235 -7.43 -0.77 -27.98
N ALA A 236 -7.65 -0.07 -29.10
CA ALA A 236 -8.99 0.17 -29.65
C ALA A 236 -9.38 -0.81 -30.78
N ALA A 237 -8.70 -1.94 -30.93
CA ALA A 237 -9.12 -2.97 -31.87
C ALA A 237 -10.42 -3.66 -31.40
N ASP A 238 -11.28 -4.04 -32.35
CA ASP A 238 -12.58 -4.70 -32.06
C ASP A 238 -12.46 -5.93 -31.15
N LEU A 239 -11.37 -6.68 -31.27
CA LEU A 239 -11.08 -7.85 -30.43
C LEU A 239 -10.96 -7.46 -28.94
N CYS A 240 -10.37 -6.31 -28.63
CA CYS A 240 -10.27 -5.78 -27.27
C CYS A 240 -11.62 -5.23 -26.81
N LEU A 241 -12.26 -4.39 -27.64
CA LEU A 241 -13.49 -3.69 -27.27
C LEU A 241 -14.70 -4.62 -27.12
N SER A 242 -14.68 -5.78 -27.78
CA SER A 242 -15.71 -6.81 -27.67
C SER A 242 -15.54 -7.72 -26.44
N ASP A 243 -14.41 -7.67 -25.75
CA ASP A 243 -14.19 -8.46 -24.53
C ASP A 243 -14.88 -7.79 -23.33
N ALA A 244 -15.82 -8.51 -22.71
CA ALA A 244 -16.56 -8.03 -21.55
C ALA A 244 -15.63 -7.61 -20.39
N ASN A 245 -14.50 -8.32 -20.21
CA ASN A 245 -13.53 -8.06 -19.15
C ASN A 245 -12.51 -6.97 -19.51
N TYR A 246 -12.54 -6.43 -20.73
CA TYR A 246 -11.68 -5.30 -21.08
C TYR A 246 -12.16 -4.00 -20.42
N CYS A 247 -11.23 -3.08 -20.20
CA CYS A 247 -11.54 -1.82 -19.50
C CYS A 247 -12.31 -0.81 -20.35
N LEU A 248 -12.12 -0.80 -21.67
CA LEU A 248 -12.79 0.14 -22.58
C LEU A 248 -14.04 -0.48 -23.22
N ASP A 249 -15.05 0.35 -23.49
CA ASP A 249 -16.23 -0.01 -24.28
C ASP A 249 -16.00 0.23 -25.79
N LYS A 250 -17.04 -0.06 -26.59
CA LYS A 250 -17.00 0.08 -28.06
C LYS A 250 -16.76 1.52 -28.54
N ASP A 251 -17.04 2.51 -27.70
CA ASP A 251 -16.81 3.93 -27.99
C ASP A 251 -15.43 4.40 -27.50
N CYS A 252 -14.56 3.46 -27.13
CA CYS A 252 -13.24 3.70 -26.53
C CYS A 252 -13.31 4.51 -25.22
N LYS A 253 -14.42 4.40 -24.47
CA LYS A 253 -14.55 5.03 -23.14
C LYS A 253 -14.25 4.02 -22.06
N LEU A 254 -13.71 4.49 -20.94
CA LEU A 254 -13.52 3.66 -19.76
C LEU A 254 -14.89 3.28 -19.19
N LYS A 255 -15.19 1.98 -19.13
CA LYS A 255 -16.46 1.45 -18.60
C LYS A 255 -16.66 1.93 -17.17
N THR A 256 -17.79 2.58 -16.89
CA THR A 256 -18.10 3.18 -15.57
C THR A 256 -18.20 2.15 -14.44
N GLY A 257 -18.64 0.92 -14.75
CA GLY A 257 -18.67 -0.20 -13.81
C GLY A 257 -17.32 -0.91 -13.61
N HIS A 258 -16.27 -0.53 -14.37
CA HIS A 258 -14.97 -1.16 -14.26
C HIS A 258 -14.18 -0.61 -13.07
N ARG A 259 -13.41 -1.46 -12.39
CA ARG A 259 -12.63 -1.07 -11.20
C ARG A 259 -11.66 0.09 -11.42
N TYR A 260 -11.13 0.20 -12.64
CA TYR A 260 -10.25 1.32 -13.01
C TYR A 260 -11.01 2.66 -13.07
N TYR A 261 -12.31 2.67 -13.38
CA TYR A 261 -13.11 3.89 -13.29
C TYR A 261 -13.20 4.35 -11.84
N THR A 262 -13.53 3.45 -10.91
CA THR A 262 -13.48 3.74 -9.47
C THR A 262 -12.09 4.22 -9.01
N GLN A 263 -11.03 3.61 -9.54
CA GLN A 263 -9.64 3.99 -9.23
C GLN A 263 -9.34 5.44 -9.62
N VAL A 264 -9.61 5.82 -10.89
CA VAL A 264 -9.32 7.18 -11.37
C VAL A 264 -10.24 8.24 -10.74
N GLN A 265 -11.49 7.89 -10.42
CA GLN A 265 -12.36 8.76 -9.63
C GLN A 265 -11.75 8.99 -8.23
N THR A 266 -11.23 7.94 -7.58
CA THR A 266 -10.50 8.10 -6.30
C THR A 266 -9.27 9.00 -6.46
N HIS A 267 -8.56 8.95 -7.58
CA HIS A 267 -7.43 9.85 -7.85
C HIS A 267 -7.89 11.31 -7.88
N MET A 268 -8.97 11.59 -8.61
CA MET A 268 -9.57 12.91 -8.68
C MET A 268 -10.12 13.37 -7.31
N LEU A 269 -10.67 12.46 -6.50
CA LEU A 269 -11.11 12.76 -5.13
C LEU A 269 -9.96 13.30 -4.27
N VAL A 270 -8.84 12.58 -4.21
CA VAL A 270 -7.73 12.96 -3.31
C VAL A 270 -6.93 14.16 -3.81
N THR A 271 -6.85 14.35 -5.12
CA THR A 271 -6.06 15.44 -5.73
C THR A 271 -6.87 16.71 -5.96
N GLY A 272 -8.20 16.63 -6.00
CA GLY A 272 -9.10 17.73 -6.31
C GLY A 272 -9.13 18.14 -7.79
N VAL A 273 -8.48 17.39 -8.69
CA VAL A 273 -8.53 17.70 -10.12
C VAL A 273 -9.84 17.24 -10.76
N SER A 274 -10.15 17.78 -11.94
CA SER A 274 -11.40 17.54 -12.67
C SER A 274 -11.31 16.46 -13.75
N THR A 275 -10.11 16.02 -14.13
CA THR A 275 -9.90 15.06 -15.22
C THR A 275 -8.75 14.10 -14.93
N CYS A 276 -8.86 12.91 -15.52
CA CYS A 276 -7.80 11.91 -15.61
C CYS A 276 -7.53 11.54 -17.07
N ASP A 277 -6.27 11.50 -17.47
CA ASP A 277 -5.85 10.84 -18.71
C ASP A 277 -5.60 9.36 -18.41
N PHE A 278 -6.56 8.52 -18.77
CA PHE A 278 -6.47 7.07 -18.63
C PHE A 278 -5.83 6.48 -19.88
N VAL A 279 -4.58 6.05 -19.74
CA VAL A 279 -3.72 5.57 -20.82
C VAL A 279 -3.76 4.05 -20.87
N VAL A 280 -4.11 3.48 -22.02
CA VAL A 280 -3.94 2.05 -22.29
C VAL A 280 -2.85 1.87 -23.33
N TRP A 281 -1.78 1.19 -22.96
CA TRP A 281 -0.57 1.04 -23.78
C TRP A 281 -0.27 -0.43 -24.09
N THR A 282 0.06 -0.71 -25.36
CA THR A 282 0.51 -2.01 -25.85
C THR A 282 1.67 -1.83 -26.84
N ASN A 283 2.31 -2.92 -27.27
CA ASN A 283 3.33 -2.88 -28.32
C ASN A 283 2.80 -2.38 -29.67
N ALA A 284 1.49 -2.47 -29.90
CA ALA A 284 0.84 -2.04 -31.13
C ALA A 284 0.39 -0.57 -31.11
N GLY A 285 0.46 0.11 -29.96
CA GLY A 285 0.13 1.52 -29.83
C GLY A 285 -0.51 1.88 -28.49
N MET A 286 -1.06 3.09 -28.43
CA MET A 286 -1.60 3.66 -27.20
C MET A 286 -2.93 4.37 -27.47
N VAL A 287 -3.85 4.26 -26.52
CA VAL A 287 -5.10 5.03 -26.48
C VAL A 287 -5.12 5.82 -25.18
N VAL A 288 -5.43 7.11 -25.27
CA VAL A 288 -5.59 8.00 -24.13
C VAL A 288 -7.06 8.39 -24.03
N VAL A 289 -7.70 8.03 -22.93
CA VAL A 289 -9.10 8.33 -22.65
C VAL A 289 -9.15 9.42 -21.59
N ASN A 290 -9.71 10.58 -21.93
CA ASN A 290 -9.95 11.62 -20.94
C ASN A 290 -11.21 11.26 -20.13
N VAL A 291 -11.03 10.98 -18.85
CA VAL A 291 -12.09 10.60 -17.91
C VAL A 291 -12.43 11.82 -17.04
N PRO A 292 -13.65 12.37 -17.13
CA PRO A 292 -14.05 13.49 -16.31
C PRO A 292 -14.38 13.03 -14.88
N ARG A 293 -14.22 13.94 -13.93
CA ARG A 293 -14.67 13.78 -12.55
C ARG A 293 -16.19 13.62 -12.51
N ASP A 294 -16.64 12.57 -11.84
CA ASP A 294 -18.06 12.31 -11.58
C ASP A 294 -18.37 12.62 -10.11
N GLN A 295 -18.86 13.83 -9.85
CA GLN A 295 -19.09 14.28 -8.47
C GLN A 295 -20.21 13.49 -7.77
N SER A 296 -21.22 13.04 -8.52
CA SER A 296 -22.31 12.23 -7.97
C SER A 296 -21.80 10.88 -7.50
N LEU A 297 -21.00 10.20 -8.33
CA LEU A 297 -20.35 8.96 -7.94
C LEU A 297 -19.41 9.17 -6.76
N LEU A 298 -18.61 10.24 -6.74
CA LEU A 298 -17.69 10.52 -5.64
C LEU A 298 -18.39 10.71 -4.29
N ASN A 299 -19.58 11.32 -4.27
CA ASN A 299 -20.37 11.44 -3.05
C ASN A 299 -20.83 10.06 -2.52
N VAL A 300 -21.24 9.17 -3.43
CA VAL A 300 -21.59 7.78 -3.09
C VAL A 300 -20.35 7.05 -2.59
N MET A 301 -19.23 7.13 -3.31
CA MET A 301 -17.97 6.48 -2.95
C MET A 301 -17.50 6.90 -1.55
N LEU A 302 -17.51 8.21 -1.27
CA LEU A 302 -17.08 8.76 0.02
C LEU A 302 -17.99 8.28 1.15
N SER A 303 -19.32 8.37 0.98
CA SER A 303 -20.26 7.95 2.02
C SER A 303 -20.15 6.45 2.34
N THR A 304 -20.10 5.59 1.32
CA THR A 304 -19.90 4.14 1.49
C THR A 304 -18.55 3.82 2.13
N CYS A 305 -17.47 4.47 1.70
CA CYS A 305 -16.14 4.26 2.26
C CYS A 305 -16.06 4.68 3.73
N VAL A 306 -16.64 5.83 4.11
CA VAL A 306 -16.68 6.28 5.50
C VAL A 306 -17.41 5.26 6.38
N GLN A 307 -18.57 4.76 5.93
CA GLN A 307 -19.31 3.73 6.66
C GLN A 307 -18.50 2.44 6.81
N PHE A 308 -17.85 1.97 5.74
CA PHE A 308 -16.95 0.81 5.80
C PHE A 308 -15.81 1.02 6.81
N VAL A 309 -15.18 2.20 6.79
CA VAL A 309 -14.07 2.50 7.70
C VAL A 309 -14.53 2.46 9.16
N LYS A 310 -15.64 3.11 9.49
CA LYS A 310 -16.17 3.15 10.87
C LYS A 310 -16.64 1.79 11.38
N SER A 311 -17.37 1.05 10.54
CA SER A 311 -18.04 -0.20 10.95
C SER A 311 -17.17 -1.45 10.87
N SER A 312 -16.15 -1.46 10.00
CA SER A 312 -15.42 -2.69 9.68
C SER A 312 -13.91 -2.53 9.79
N LEU A 313 -13.34 -1.43 9.28
CA LEU A 313 -11.88 -1.25 9.26
C LEU A 313 -11.32 -0.86 10.62
N ILE A 314 -11.90 0.16 11.28
CA ILE A 314 -11.45 0.63 12.59
C ILE A 314 -11.55 -0.49 13.65
N PRO A 315 -12.64 -1.26 13.74
CA PRO A 315 -12.69 -2.42 14.64
C PRO A 315 -11.56 -3.43 14.41
N GLU A 316 -11.18 -3.69 13.15
CA GLU A 316 -10.06 -4.57 12.84
C GLU A 316 -8.70 -3.92 13.18
N ILE A 317 -8.52 -2.61 12.95
CA ILE A 317 -7.30 -1.89 13.36
C ILE A 317 -7.08 -2.00 14.87
N LEU A 318 -8.17 -1.90 15.66
CA LEU A 318 -8.12 -1.99 17.11
C LEU A 318 -7.91 -3.41 17.63
N THR A 319 -8.53 -4.39 17.00
CA THR A 319 -8.62 -5.75 17.57
C THR A 319 -7.70 -6.77 16.91
N HIS A 320 -7.26 -6.51 15.68
CA HIS A 320 -6.48 -7.44 14.84
C HIS A 320 -7.09 -8.85 14.74
N LYS A 321 -8.42 -8.99 14.91
CA LYS A 321 -9.12 -10.28 14.97
C LYS A 321 -8.90 -11.09 13.70
N LEU A 322 -8.95 -10.45 12.53
CA LEU A 322 -8.76 -11.12 11.25
C LEU A 322 -7.30 -11.51 11.00
N GLN A 323 -6.33 -10.81 11.59
CA GLN A 323 -4.92 -11.14 11.47
C GLN A 323 -4.53 -12.35 12.33
N CYS A 324 -5.01 -12.39 13.57
CA CYS A 324 -4.65 -13.42 14.55
C CYS A 324 -5.28 -14.80 14.24
N GLY A 325 -6.22 -14.87 13.29
CA GLY A 325 -7.02 -16.07 13.03
C GLY A 325 -7.99 -16.33 14.17
N ASP A 326 -9.14 -16.93 13.86
CA ASP A 326 -10.21 -17.19 14.82
C ASP A 326 -9.72 -17.95 16.07
N SER A 327 -9.32 -17.17 17.06
CA SER A 327 -9.02 -17.60 18.41
C SER A 327 -10.26 -17.37 19.27
N GLY A 328 -11.49 -17.43 18.71
CA GLY A 328 -12.73 -17.52 19.46
C GLY A 328 -12.80 -16.61 20.69
N VAL A 329 -12.36 -15.36 20.55
CA VAL A 329 -12.74 -14.32 21.51
C VAL A 329 -14.06 -13.78 20.97
N ASP A 330 -15.13 -14.50 21.30
CA ASP A 330 -16.47 -13.96 21.24
C ASP A 330 -16.47 -12.75 22.17
N VAL A 331 -16.31 -11.56 21.59
CA VAL A 331 -16.61 -10.33 22.31
C VAL A 331 -18.12 -10.18 22.22
N THR A 332 -18.82 -10.99 23.00
CA THR A 332 -20.20 -10.69 23.35
C THR A 332 -20.13 -9.43 24.18
N PHE A 333 -20.69 -8.33 23.66
CA PHE A 333 -20.96 -7.14 24.45
C PHE A 333 -21.98 -7.54 25.53
N GLN A 334 -21.49 -7.87 26.73
CA GLN A 334 -22.31 -7.94 27.92
C GLN A 334 -21.53 -7.33 29.08
N GLU A 335 -22.28 -6.56 29.84
CA GLU A 335 -21.87 -5.74 30.98
C GLU A 335 -21.31 -6.61 32.13
N ASP A 336 -20.50 -5.96 32.97
CA ASP A 336 -19.99 -6.43 34.27
C ASP A 336 -18.73 -7.34 34.28
N ASP A 337 -17.55 -6.72 34.29
CA ASP A 337 -16.29 -7.39 34.69
C ASP A 337 -15.85 -6.92 36.09
N ASP A 338 -16.23 -7.68 37.12
CA ASP A 338 -15.54 -7.67 38.42
C ASP A 338 -14.15 -8.32 38.23
N PRO A 339 -13.04 -7.56 38.38
CA PRO A 339 -11.69 -8.07 38.20
C PRO A 339 -11.28 -9.15 39.22
N ASN A 340 -12.11 -9.44 40.22
CA ASN A 340 -11.88 -10.49 41.21
C ASN A 340 -12.66 -11.79 40.95
N LYS A 341 -13.45 -11.90 39.89
CA LYS A 341 -14.23 -13.11 39.61
C LYS A 341 -13.29 -14.32 39.45
N ARG A 342 -13.45 -15.30 40.34
CA ARG A 342 -12.61 -16.49 40.40
C ARG A 342 -13.22 -17.61 39.56
N TYR A 343 -12.37 -18.26 38.79
CA TYR A 343 -12.72 -19.39 37.94
C TYR A 343 -11.84 -20.59 38.26
N CYS A 344 -12.24 -21.76 37.75
CA CYS A 344 -11.55 -23.03 37.88
C CYS A 344 -11.41 -23.51 39.33
N SER A 345 -11.13 -24.80 39.51
CA SER A 345 -10.79 -25.39 40.80
C SER A 345 -9.57 -24.75 41.47
N CYS A 346 -8.76 -23.98 40.73
CA CYS A 346 -7.64 -23.23 41.32
C CYS A 346 -8.01 -21.85 41.89
N GLN A 347 -9.28 -21.43 41.78
CA GLN A 347 -9.81 -20.17 42.34
C GLN A 347 -8.98 -18.94 41.91
N LYS A 348 -8.52 -18.93 40.66
CA LYS A 348 -7.77 -17.81 40.07
C LYS A 348 -8.61 -17.13 38.99
N PRO A 349 -8.33 -15.86 38.66
CA PRO A 349 -8.99 -15.18 37.55
C PRO A 349 -8.81 -15.93 36.22
N ALA A 350 -9.51 -15.49 35.18
CA ALA A 350 -9.32 -16.05 33.85
C ALA A 350 -7.89 -15.76 33.32
N TYR A 351 -7.14 -16.79 32.94
CA TYR A 351 -5.82 -16.64 32.29
C TYR A 351 -5.50 -17.83 31.39
N GLY A 352 -4.75 -17.59 30.31
CA GLY A 352 -4.41 -18.64 29.35
C GLY A 352 -5.65 -19.29 28.70
N ARG A 353 -5.51 -20.53 28.22
CA ARG A 353 -6.64 -21.25 27.60
C ARG A 353 -7.55 -21.83 28.68
N MET A 354 -8.86 -21.59 28.54
CA MET A 354 -9.89 -22.16 29.42
C MET A 354 -10.92 -22.97 28.63
N VAL A 355 -11.55 -23.94 29.28
CA VAL A 355 -12.62 -24.80 28.73
C VAL A 355 -13.84 -24.68 29.63
N LYS A 356 -15.04 -24.60 29.05
CA LYS A 356 -16.30 -24.67 29.81
C LYS A 356 -16.71 -26.13 30.00
N CYS A 357 -17.16 -26.48 31.20
CA CYS A 357 -17.79 -27.76 31.48
C CYS A 357 -19.21 -27.77 30.91
N ASP A 358 -19.57 -28.81 30.15
CA ASP A 358 -20.89 -28.95 29.53
C ASP A 358 -22.00 -29.40 30.50
N ASN A 359 -21.66 -29.67 31.77
CA ASN A 359 -22.67 -29.82 32.81
C ASN A 359 -23.18 -28.43 33.23
N ASN A 360 -24.46 -28.15 32.97
CA ASN A 360 -25.11 -26.88 33.29
C ASN A 360 -25.21 -26.60 34.81
N GLU A 361 -25.02 -27.61 35.65
CA GLU A 361 -25.02 -27.48 37.11
C GLU A 361 -23.59 -27.40 37.70
N CYS A 362 -22.57 -27.19 36.85
CA CYS A 362 -21.18 -27.12 37.31
C CYS A 362 -20.87 -25.78 38.01
N GLU A 363 -20.61 -25.82 39.31
CA GLU A 363 -20.33 -24.63 40.14
C GLU A 363 -19.21 -23.72 39.62
N SER A 364 -18.15 -24.29 39.04
CA SER A 364 -17.00 -23.51 38.57
C SER A 364 -17.13 -23.05 37.12
N GLU A 365 -18.00 -23.69 36.34
CA GLU A 365 -18.26 -23.54 34.88
C GLU A 365 -17.04 -23.61 33.95
N TRP A 366 -15.94 -22.91 34.24
CA TRP A 366 -14.75 -22.72 33.42
C TRP A 366 -13.48 -23.20 34.11
N PHE A 367 -12.61 -23.88 33.36
CA PHE A 367 -11.38 -24.47 33.88
C PHE A 367 -10.16 -24.14 33.01
N HIS A 368 -9.03 -23.81 33.62
CA HIS A 368 -7.78 -23.60 32.87
C HIS A 368 -7.26 -24.93 32.32
N TYR A 369 -6.83 -24.94 31.05
CA TYR A 369 -6.29 -26.13 30.38
C TYR A 369 -5.19 -26.82 31.18
N LYS A 370 -4.29 -26.02 31.78
CA LYS A 370 -3.22 -26.53 32.63
C LYS A 370 -3.74 -27.21 33.90
N CYS A 371 -4.81 -26.66 34.50
CA CYS A 371 -5.40 -27.19 35.73
C CYS A 371 -6.15 -28.52 35.50
N VAL A 372 -6.70 -28.72 34.30
CA VAL A 372 -7.43 -29.95 33.93
C VAL A 372 -6.69 -30.85 32.92
N GLY A 373 -5.38 -30.63 32.72
CA GLY A 373 -4.54 -31.49 31.90
C GLY A 373 -4.80 -31.47 30.39
N ILE A 374 -5.55 -30.48 29.89
CA ILE A 374 -5.91 -30.37 28.47
C ILE A 374 -4.76 -29.73 27.68
N LYS A 375 -4.19 -30.47 26.74
CA LYS A 375 -3.11 -29.96 25.86
C LYS A 375 -3.63 -29.36 24.56
N ARG A 376 -4.83 -29.76 24.11
CA ARG A 376 -5.47 -29.32 22.86
C ARG A 376 -6.98 -29.22 23.06
N LYS A 377 -7.65 -28.37 22.28
CA LYS A 377 -9.12 -28.18 22.36
C LYS A 377 -9.84 -29.55 22.31
N PRO A 378 -10.66 -29.90 23.32
CA PRO A 378 -11.47 -31.10 23.29
C PRO A 378 -12.38 -31.11 22.05
N ARG A 379 -12.62 -32.28 21.49
CA ARG A 379 -13.59 -32.46 20.39
C ARG A 379 -14.87 -33.03 20.98
N GLY A 380 -16.01 -32.40 20.70
CA GLY A 380 -17.30 -32.77 21.29
C GLY A 380 -17.47 -32.25 22.72
N HIS A 381 -18.37 -32.88 23.47
CA HIS A 381 -18.68 -32.47 24.83
C HIS A 381 -17.50 -32.70 25.79
N TRP A 382 -17.26 -31.76 26.70
CA TRP A 382 -16.23 -31.85 27.71
C TRP A 382 -16.80 -31.57 29.11
N PHE A 383 -16.55 -32.50 30.03
CA PHE A 383 -16.92 -32.39 31.44
C PHE A 383 -15.66 -32.23 32.29
N CYS A 384 -15.72 -31.41 33.35
CA CYS A 384 -14.59 -31.25 34.27
C CYS A 384 -14.38 -32.49 35.15
N PRO A 385 -13.24 -32.66 35.82
CA PRO A 385 -12.98 -33.83 36.68
C PRO A 385 -14.06 -34.08 37.73
N SER A 386 -14.70 -33.02 38.25
CA SER A 386 -15.79 -33.12 39.22
C SER A 386 -17.14 -33.51 38.62
N CYS A 387 -17.34 -33.31 37.31
CA CYS A 387 -18.56 -33.67 36.58
C CYS A 387 -18.40 -34.91 35.68
N GLN A 388 -17.20 -35.50 35.64
CA GLN A 388 -16.93 -36.80 35.01
C GLN A 388 -17.17 -37.97 35.97
N CYS A 389 -17.38 -37.70 37.25
CA CYS A 389 -17.63 -38.68 38.31
C CYS A 389 -19.10 -39.07 38.42
#